data_AF-A0AA36AWY7-F1
#
_entry.id   AF-A0AA36AWY7-F1
#
_cell.length_a   1.000
_cell.length_b   1.000
_cell.length_c   1.000
_cell.angle_alpha   90.00
_cell.angle_beta   90.00
_cell.angle_gamma   90.00
#
_symmetry.space_group_name_H-M   'P 1'
#
loop_
_entity.id
_entity.type
_entity.pdbx_description
1 polymer ?
#
loop_
_entity_poly.entity_id
_entity_poly.type
_entity_poly.pdbx_seq_one_letter_code
_entity_poly.pdbx_strand_id
1 'polypeptide(L)'
;MPSYTLHYFNHRGRAEICRMLFAAAGVQYNDRRIDSSEWSGMRNQMPCNMMPMLELDNRTQIPQSMAMARYLAREFGYHGRSNMEMARFQRSRDMNCSSEKRMRFQETCRRILPYMERTLEMYNGGSKYFMGDQMTMADMMCYCALENPLMEESSMLSSYPKLMSLRNRVMSHPKMCNYLKRRCRTDF
;
A
#
# COMPACT_ATOMS: atom_id res chain seq x y z
N MET A 1 -10.14 15.38 -14.94
CA MET A 1 -9.50 14.79 -13.74
C MET A 1 -8.38 15.72 -13.31
N PRO A 2 -8.17 15.90 -12.00
CA PRO A 2 -7.06 16.73 -11.52
C PRO A 2 -5.71 16.11 -11.91
N SER A 3 -4.68 16.95 -11.98
CA SER A 3 -3.30 16.51 -12.17
C SER A 3 -2.74 15.96 -10.87
N TYR A 4 -2.07 14.80 -10.93
CA TYR A 4 -1.49 14.15 -9.77
C TYR A 4 0.03 14.06 -9.91
N THR A 5 0.77 14.50 -8.89
CA THR A 5 2.21 14.25 -8.76
C THR A 5 2.49 13.52 -7.44
N LEU A 6 3.15 12.36 -7.53
CA LEU A 6 3.56 11.57 -6.38
C LEU A 6 5.05 11.74 -6.13
N HIS A 7 5.42 12.34 -5.01
CA HIS A 7 6.81 12.57 -4.62
C HIS A 7 7.27 11.49 -3.64
N TYR A 8 8.27 10.71 -4.05
CA TYR A 8 8.91 9.72 -3.18
C TYR A 8 10.33 9.37 -3.64
N PHE A 9 11.07 8.64 -2.82
CA PHE A 9 12.32 8.02 -3.25
C PHE A 9 12.09 7.00 -4.38
N ASN A 10 13.18 6.60 -5.04
CA ASN A 10 13.17 5.48 -5.99
C ASN A 10 13.01 4.11 -5.31
N HIS A 11 11.99 3.97 -4.46
CA HIS A 11 11.60 2.77 -3.74
C HIS A 11 10.11 2.51 -3.96
N ARG A 12 9.69 1.26 -3.79
CA ARG A 12 8.28 0.87 -3.59
C ARG A 12 7.82 1.51 -2.28
N GLY A 13 8.32 1.00 -1.16
CA GLY A 13 8.11 1.54 0.18
C GLY A 13 6.68 1.99 0.47
N ARG A 14 6.54 3.14 1.14
CA ARG A 14 5.23 3.67 1.58
C ARG A 14 4.40 4.29 0.45
N ALA A 15 5.01 4.57 -0.70
CA ALA A 15 4.32 5.15 -1.85
C ALA A 15 3.64 4.10 -2.74
N GLU A 16 4.04 2.82 -2.62
CA GLU A 16 3.60 1.77 -3.54
C GLU A 16 2.09 1.60 -3.59
N ILE A 17 1.40 1.76 -2.45
CA ILE A 17 -0.05 1.72 -2.42
C ILE A 17 -0.70 2.78 -3.31
N CYS A 18 -0.14 3.99 -3.35
CA CYS A 18 -0.67 5.07 -4.19
C CYS A 18 -0.45 4.72 -5.67
N ARG A 19 0.72 4.18 -6.03
CA ARG A 19 1.01 3.73 -7.40
C ARG A 19 0.08 2.61 -7.84
N MET A 20 -0.16 1.62 -6.97
CA MET A 20 -1.12 0.55 -7.21
C MET A 20 -2.55 1.09 -7.40
N LEU A 21 -2.96 2.08 -6.61
CA LEU A 21 -4.27 2.72 -6.77
C LEU A 21 -4.40 3.46 -8.11
N PHE A 22 -3.39 4.21 -8.53
CA PHE A 22 -3.37 4.85 -9.85
C PHE A 22 -3.42 3.82 -10.99
N ALA A 23 -2.62 2.75 -10.89
CA ALA A 23 -2.63 1.66 -11.86
C ALA A 23 -3.99 0.96 -11.94
N ALA A 24 -4.59 0.65 -10.79
CA ALA A 24 -5.91 0.04 -10.73
C ALA A 24 -6.99 0.97 -11.28
N ALA A 25 -6.88 2.29 -11.08
CA ALA A 25 -7.81 3.26 -11.63
C ALA A 25 -7.59 3.54 -13.13
N GLY A 26 -6.43 3.17 -13.69
CA GLY A 26 -6.03 3.55 -15.05
C GLY A 26 -5.77 5.06 -15.18
N VAL A 27 -5.40 5.72 -14.08
CA VAL A 27 -5.20 7.17 -14.01
C VAL A 27 -3.73 7.49 -14.19
N GLN A 28 -3.44 8.42 -15.12
CA GLN A 28 -2.09 8.92 -15.32
C GLN A 28 -1.70 9.88 -14.20
N TYR A 29 -0.44 9.78 -13.77
CA TYR A 29 0.15 10.64 -12.74
C TYR A 29 1.64 10.80 -13.02
N ASN A 30 2.23 11.85 -12.46
CA ASN A 30 3.67 12.07 -12.47
C ASN A 30 4.32 11.35 -11.28
N ASP A 31 5.06 10.26 -11.53
CA ASP A 31 5.82 9.52 -10.51
C ASP A 31 7.19 10.17 -10.29
N ARG A 32 7.24 11.24 -9.48
CA ARG A 32 8.47 11.98 -9.23
C ARG A 32 9.33 11.23 -8.21
N ARG A 33 10.32 10.50 -8.74
CA ARG A 33 11.32 9.75 -7.96
C ARG A 33 12.51 10.65 -7.64
N ILE A 34 12.60 11.03 -6.36
CA ILE A 34 13.61 11.96 -5.84
C ILE A 34 14.82 11.16 -5.36
N ASP A 35 16.02 11.59 -5.73
CA ASP A 35 17.25 10.98 -5.22
C ASP A 35 17.51 11.41 -3.77
N SER A 36 18.19 10.57 -3.00
CA SER A 36 18.51 10.87 -1.60
C SER A 36 19.36 12.14 -1.45
N SER A 37 20.19 12.47 -2.44
CA SER A 37 21.00 13.71 -2.47
C SER A 37 20.13 14.97 -2.59
N GLU A 38 19.10 14.93 -3.45
CA GLU A 38 18.16 16.03 -3.70
C GLU A 38 17.20 16.28 -2.51
N TRP A 39 16.93 15.25 -1.71
CA TRP A 39 16.01 15.34 -0.58
C TRP A 39 16.37 16.45 0.40
N SER A 40 17.65 16.64 0.67
CA SER A 40 18.14 17.67 1.60
C SER A 40 17.64 19.08 1.27
N GLY A 41 17.64 19.45 -0.02
CA GLY A 41 17.18 20.75 -0.50
C GLY A 41 15.66 20.86 -0.58
N MET A 42 14.97 19.74 -0.85
CA MET A 42 13.51 19.70 -0.98
C MET A 42 12.77 19.61 0.36
N ARG A 43 13.43 19.10 1.40
CA ARG A 43 12.80 18.80 2.70
C ARG A 43 12.00 19.98 3.26
N ASN A 44 12.56 21.18 3.22
CA ASN A 44 11.94 22.39 3.77
C ASN A 44 10.76 22.92 2.94
N GLN A 45 10.61 22.44 1.70
CA GLN A 45 9.51 22.81 0.80
C GLN A 45 8.32 21.86 0.92
N MET A 46 8.47 20.72 1.63
CA MET A 46 7.40 19.74 1.78
C MET A 46 6.62 19.95 3.08
N PRO A 47 5.28 19.80 3.07
CA PRO A 47 4.49 19.84 4.29
C PRO A 47 4.95 18.75 5.25
N CYS A 48 5.13 19.13 6.51
CA CYS A 48 5.66 18.25 7.56
C CYS A 48 7.09 17.72 7.33
N ASN A 49 7.83 18.20 6.31
CA ASN A 49 9.20 17.77 6.02
C ASN A 49 9.34 16.23 5.85
N MET A 50 8.31 15.57 5.31
CA MET A 50 8.21 14.11 5.21
C MET A 50 7.81 13.64 3.81
N MET A 51 8.23 12.42 3.47
CA MET A 51 7.82 11.69 2.26
C MET A 51 7.20 10.32 2.64
N PRO A 52 6.27 9.77 1.82
CA PRO A 52 5.77 10.31 0.55
C PRO A 52 4.80 11.48 0.70
N MET A 53 4.62 12.22 -0.40
CA MET A 53 3.68 13.34 -0.52
C MET A 53 2.95 13.29 -1.86
N LEU A 54 1.63 13.50 -1.84
CA LEU A 54 0.78 13.59 -3.03
C LEU A 54 0.43 15.05 -3.29
N GLU A 55 0.66 15.52 -4.51
CA GLU A 55 0.34 16.86 -4.96
C GLU A 55 -0.78 16.83 -5.99
N LEU A 56 -1.79 17.67 -5.77
CA LEU A 56 -2.98 17.82 -6.61
C LEU A 56 -2.96 19.19 -7.29
N ASP A 57 -3.11 19.21 -8.61
CA ASP A 57 -3.20 20.42 -9.46
C ASP A 57 -2.08 21.45 -9.21
N ASN A 58 -0.89 20.97 -8.83
CA ASN A 58 0.27 21.76 -8.45
C ASN A 58 -0.02 22.81 -7.35
N ARG A 59 -0.99 22.52 -6.47
CA ARG A 59 -1.49 23.45 -5.43
C ARG A 59 -1.61 22.78 -4.08
N THR A 60 -2.34 21.68 -4.00
CA THR A 60 -2.65 21.03 -2.72
C THR A 60 -1.69 19.89 -2.47
N GLN A 61 -0.98 19.95 -1.36
CA GLN A 61 -0.01 18.94 -0.97
C GLN A 61 -0.52 18.14 0.23
N ILE A 62 -0.57 16.82 0.08
CA ILE A 62 -1.09 15.88 1.07
C ILE A 62 0.06 14.96 1.48
N PRO A 63 0.66 15.16 2.67
CA PRO A 63 1.64 14.22 3.22
C PRO A 63 0.92 12.97 3.79
N GLN A 64 1.70 12.04 4.35
CA GLN A 64 1.23 10.80 5.00
C GLN A 64 0.63 9.76 4.04
N SER A 65 1.44 8.74 3.73
CA SER A 65 1.09 7.63 2.81
C SER A 65 -0.33 7.08 2.95
N MET A 66 -0.81 6.83 4.17
CA MET A 66 -2.15 6.29 4.40
C MET A 66 -3.26 7.31 4.21
N ALA A 67 -3.01 8.60 4.47
CA ALA A 67 -3.97 9.66 4.17
C ALA A 67 -4.13 9.82 2.66
N MET A 68 -3.01 9.83 1.93
CA MET A 68 -2.97 9.85 0.47
C MET A 68 -3.71 8.66 -0.12
N ALA A 69 -3.40 7.44 0.34
CA ALA A 69 -4.03 6.22 -0.15
C ALA A 69 -5.54 6.20 0.07
N ARG A 70 -6.02 6.67 1.24
CA ARG A 70 -7.46 6.79 1.51
C ARG A 70 -8.15 7.81 0.63
N TYR A 71 -7.51 8.95 0.39
CA TYR A 71 -8.02 9.95 -0.54
C TYR A 71 -8.18 9.33 -1.94
N LEU A 72 -7.10 8.78 -2.50
CA LEU A 72 -7.13 8.14 -3.83
C LEU A 72 -8.11 6.95 -3.91
N ALA A 73 -8.19 6.12 -2.87
CA ALA A 73 -9.11 5.00 -2.84
C ALA A 73 -10.58 5.47 -2.86
N ARG A 74 -10.91 6.60 -2.21
CA ARG A 74 -12.25 7.19 -2.28
C ARG A 74 -12.52 7.78 -3.66
N GLU A 75 -11.58 8.56 -4.20
CA GLU A 75 -11.70 9.16 -5.54
C GLU A 75 -11.89 8.10 -6.64
N PHE A 76 -11.20 6.96 -6.53
CA PHE A 76 -11.21 5.92 -7.57
C PHE A 76 -12.17 4.76 -7.29
N GLY A 77 -12.95 4.81 -6.20
CA GLY A 77 -13.90 3.76 -5.85
C GLY A 77 -13.25 2.44 -5.37
N TYR A 78 -12.01 2.49 -4.89
CA TYR A 78 -11.30 1.36 -4.25
C TYR A 78 -11.40 1.37 -2.72
N HIS A 79 -12.25 2.23 -2.16
CA HIS A 79 -12.58 2.26 -0.74
C HIS A 79 -13.83 1.40 -0.44
N GLY A 80 -13.96 0.89 0.79
CA GLY A 80 -15.20 0.24 1.24
C GLY A 80 -16.41 1.17 1.07
N ARG A 81 -17.58 0.61 0.76
CA ARG A 81 -18.82 1.32 0.40
C ARG A 81 -19.55 1.90 1.61
N SER A 82 -19.35 1.35 2.82
CA SER A 82 -19.99 1.85 4.05
C SER A 82 -18.99 2.31 5.11
N ASN A 83 -19.43 3.25 5.98
CA ASN A 83 -18.64 3.73 7.13
C ASN A 83 -18.04 2.61 7.99
N MET A 84 -18.77 1.50 8.16
CA MET A 84 -18.28 0.36 8.92
C MET A 84 -17.16 -0.41 8.21
N GLU A 85 -17.23 -0.50 6.88
CA GLU A 85 -16.14 -1.07 6.07
C GLU A 85 -14.91 -0.14 6.10
N MET A 86 -15.13 1.18 6.19
CA MET A 86 -14.06 2.17 6.32
C MET A 86 -13.30 2.06 7.65
N ALA A 87 -14.00 1.83 8.77
CA ALA A 87 -13.40 1.79 10.10
C ALA A 87 -12.49 0.57 10.34
N ARG A 88 -12.74 -0.56 9.66
CA ARG A 88 -11.96 -1.79 9.83
C ARG A 88 -10.48 -1.64 9.42
N PHE A 89 -10.15 -0.62 8.64
CA PHE A 89 -8.79 -0.40 8.11
C PHE A 89 -7.94 0.57 8.95
N GLN A 90 -8.50 1.25 9.96
CA GLN A 90 -7.88 2.41 10.64
C GLN A 90 -6.69 2.06 11.56
N ARG A 91 -6.36 0.80 11.80
CA ARG A 91 -5.43 0.43 12.89
C ARG A 91 -4.08 -0.10 12.39
N SER A 92 -3.23 0.80 11.91
CA SER A 92 -1.78 0.57 11.82
C SER A 92 -1.06 1.85 12.24
N ARG A 93 -0.41 1.82 13.41
CA ARG A 93 0.44 2.91 13.91
C ARG A 93 1.83 2.77 13.31
N ASP A 94 2.34 3.86 12.75
CA ASP A 94 3.71 3.95 12.24
C ASP A 94 4.75 3.74 13.36
N MET A 95 5.70 2.84 13.13
CA MET A 95 6.76 2.46 14.08
C MET A 95 8.16 2.67 13.47
N ASN A 96 9.00 3.47 14.16
CA ASN A 96 10.47 3.60 14.00
C ASN A 96 11.12 3.05 15.31
N CYS A 97 12.10 2.13 15.38
CA CYS A 97 13.58 2.22 15.26
C CYS A 97 14.26 0.80 15.25
N SER A 98 15.52 0.62 14.79
CA SER A 98 16.25 -0.63 14.43
C SER A 98 16.47 -1.70 15.52
N SER A 99 16.89 -2.92 15.08
CA SER A 99 17.05 -4.24 15.76
C SER A 99 15.86 -4.74 16.57
N GLU A 100 15.35 -3.96 17.53
CA GLU A 100 14.01 -4.13 18.09
C GLU A 100 12.95 -4.13 16.98
N LYS A 101 13.18 -3.37 15.89
CA LYS A 101 12.33 -3.34 14.69
C LYS A 101 12.04 -4.72 14.13
N ARG A 102 13.03 -5.61 14.03
CA ARG A 102 12.83 -6.93 13.40
C ARG A 102 12.02 -7.83 14.32
N MET A 103 12.31 -7.80 15.62
CA MET A 103 11.55 -8.54 16.63
C MET A 103 10.11 -8.01 16.75
N ARG A 104 9.94 -6.68 16.85
CA ARG A 104 8.63 -6.00 16.84
C ARG A 104 7.87 -6.25 15.56
N PHE A 105 8.54 -6.27 14.41
CA PHE A 105 7.93 -6.58 13.12
C PHE A 105 7.45 -8.03 13.07
N GLN A 106 8.29 -8.99 13.48
CA GLN A 106 7.91 -10.40 13.58
C GLN A 106 6.74 -10.60 14.55
N GLU A 107 6.76 -9.93 15.71
CA GLU A 107 5.67 -10.00 16.68
C GLU A 107 4.39 -9.34 16.17
N THR A 108 4.53 -8.22 15.45
CA THR A 108 3.41 -7.59 14.74
C THR A 108 2.84 -8.53 13.69
N CYS A 109 3.67 -9.22 12.91
CA CYS A 109 3.22 -10.22 11.94
C CYS A 109 2.52 -11.39 12.62
N ARG A 110 3.10 -11.95 13.69
CA ARG A 110 2.49 -13.04 14.48
C ARG A 110 1.12 -12.66 15.02
N ARG A 111 0.88 -11.39 15.36
CA ARG A 111 -0.42 -10.92 15.84
C ARG A 111 -1.39 -10.57 14.71
N ILE A 112 -0.91 -9.89 13.67
CA ILE A 112 -1.76 -9.33 12.62
C ILE A 112 -2.11 -10.37 11.55
N LEU A 113 -1.17 -11.23 11.13
CA LEU A 113 -1.42 -12.19 10.05
C LEU A 113 -2.55 -13.19 10.37
N PRO A 114 -2.64 -13.80 11.58
CA PRO A 114 -3.78 -14.64 11.92
C PRO A 114 -5.11 -13.88 11.93
N TYR A 115 -5.08 -12.62 12.37
CA TYR A 115 -6.27 -11.77 12.36
C TYR A 115 -6.69 -11.42 10.94
N MET A 116 -5.74 -11.11 10.05
CA MET A 116 -5.99 -10.84 8.64
C MET A 116 -6.52 -12.08 7.91
N GLU A 117 -5.92 -13.26 8.13
CA GLU A 117 -6.42 -14.52 7.58
C GLU A 117 -7.87 -14.74 7.99
N ARG A 118 -8.20 -14.68 9.30
CA ARG A 118 -9.59 -14.79 9.79
C ARG A 118 -10.52 -13.70 9.23
N THR A 119 -10.04 -12.47 9.10
CA THR A 119 -10.84 -11.36 8.56
C THR A 119 -11.18 -11.62 7.10
N LEU A 120 -10.25 -12.20 6.33
CA LEU A 120 -10.50 -12.60 4.95
C LEU A 120 -11.59 -13.69 4.89
N GLU A 121 -11.61 -14.62 5.85
CA GLU A 121 -12.64 -15.68 5.92
C GLU A 121 -14.06 -15.16 6.12
N MET A 122 -14.23 -13.99 6.73
CA MET A 122 -15.54 -13.42 7.03
C MET A 122 -16.41 -13.20 5.78
N TYR A 123 -15.79 -13.03 4.61
CA TYR A 123 -16.49 -12.86 3.34
C TYR A 123 -16.13 -13.99 2.38
N ASN A 124 -17.14 -14.66 1.83
CA ASN A 124 -16.97 -15.75 0.85
C ASN A 124 -15.99 -16.86 1.31
N GLY A 125 -15.86 -17.09 2.62
CA GLY A 125 -14.90 -18.03 3.20
C GLY A 125 -13.43 -17.68 2.94
N GLY A 126 -13.12 -16.46 2.48
CA GLY A 126 -11.79 -16.00 2.10
C GLY A 126 -11.31 -16.42 0.70
N SER A 127 -12.23 -16.91 -0.13
CA SER A 127 -11.94 -17.30 -1.52
C SER A 127 -11.73 -16.09 -2.45
N LYS A 128 -12.25 -14.92 -2.08
CA LYS A 128 -12.16 -13.67 -2.86
C LYS A 128 -11.48 -12.56 -2.03
N TYR A 129 -11.88 -11.30 -2.16
CA TYR A 129 -11.20 -10.16 -1.55
C TYR A 129 -11.67 -9.92 -0.11
N PHE A 130 -10.99 -9.05 0.64
CA PHE A 130 -11.41 -8.64 1.99
C PHE A 130 -12.84 -8.07 2.02
N MET A 131 -13.29 -7.50 0.88
CA MET A 131 -14.62 -6.93 0.70
C MET A 131 -15.49 -7.78 -0.24
N GLY A 132 -15.33 -9.11 -0.18
CA GLY A 132 -16.09 -10.04 -0.99
C GLY A 132 -15.61 -10.04 -2.44
N ASP A 133 -16.43 -9.52 -3.36
CA ASP A 133 -16.18 -9.65 -4.80
C ASP A 133 -15.33 -8.50 -5.38
N GLN A 134 -15.19 -7.41 -4.63
CA GLN A 134 -14.51 -6.20 -5.08
C GLN A 134 -13.10 -6.13 -4.50
N MET A 135 -12.10 -5.96 -5.38
CA MET A 135 -10.75 -5.60 -4.95
C MET A 135 -10.76 -4.15 -4.44
N THR A 136 -10.15 -3.93 -3.28
CA THR A 136 -10.06 -2.63 -2.61
C THR A 136 -8.62 -2.30 -2.23
N MET A 137 -8.41 -1.11 -1.67
CA MET A 137 -7.10 -0.74 -1.14
C MET A 137 -6.59 -1.69 -0.05
N ALA A 138 -7.47 -2.42 0.65
CA ALA A 138 -7.07 -3.38 1.68
C ALA A 138 -6.30 -4.57 1.07
N ASP A 139 -6.76 -5.07 -0.07
CA ASP A 139 -6.12 -6.18 -0.79
C ASP A 139 -4.78 -5.73 -1.39
N MET A 140 -4.75 -4.52 -1.96
CA MET A 140 -3.51 -3.92 -2.48
C MET A 140 -2.49 -3.68 -1.37
N MET A 141 -2.94 -3.21 -0.20
CA MET A 141 -2.08 -3.03 0.98
C MET A 141 -1.54 -4.35 1.50
N CYS A 142 -2.35 -5.40 1.54
CA CYS A 142 -1.88 -6.74 1.88
C CYS A 142 -0.81 -7.23 0.90
N TYR A 143 -0.95 -6.93 -0.39
CA TYR A 143 0.06 -7.26 -1.38
C TYR A 143 1.37 -6.51 -1.15
N CYS A 144 1.34 -5.16 -1.14
CA CYS A 144 2.55 -4.33 -1.11
C CYS A 144 3.26 -4.36 0.25
N ALA A 145 2.52 -4.40 1.36
CA ALA A 145 3.11 -4.41 2.71
C ALA A 145 3.90 -5.69 3.01
N LEU A 146 3.56 -6.79 2.35
CA LEU A 146 4.21 -8.09 2.55
C LEU A 146 5.28 -8.41 1.51
N GLU A 147 5.54 -7.54 0.53
CA GLU A 147 6.57 -7.80 -0.49
C GLU A 147 7.97 -7.94 0.10
N ASN A 148 8.47 -6.92 0.81
CA ASN A 148 9.80 -6.95 1.40
C ASN A 148 9.93 -8.03 2.50
N PRO A 149 8.94 -8.17 3.42
CA PRO A 149 8.94 -9.26 4.39
C PRO A 149 9.07 -10.66 3.78
N LEU A 150 8.45 -10.92 2.63
CA LEU A 150 8.53 -12.21 1.95
C LEU A 150 9.82 -12.40 1.16
N MET A 151 10.51 -11.32 0.79
CA MET A 151 11.88 -11.40 0.28
C MET A 151 12.86 -11.80 1.39
N GLU A 152 12.65 -11.31 2.61
CA GLU A 152 13.47 -11.70 3.77
C GLU A 152 13.14 -13.11 4.28
N GLU A 153 11.86 -13.47 4.37
CA GLU A 153 11.38 -14.74 4.91
C GLU A 153 10.27 -15.31 4.02
N SER A 154 10.67 -16.11 3.03
CA SER A 154 9.75 -16.69 2.05
C SER A 154 8.68 -17.61 2.67
N SER A 155 8.97 -18.22 3.82
CA SER A 155 8.06 -19.15 4.51
C SER A 155 7.01 -18.45 5.40
N MET A 156 7.05 -17.11 5.52
CA MET A 156 6.21 -16.32 6.44
C MET A 156 4.71 -16.56 6.28
N LEU A 157 4.26 -16.83 5.04
CA LEU A 157 2.85 -17.07 4.72
C LEU A 157 2.48 -18.56 4.61
N SER A 158 3.38 -19.48 4.93
CA SER A 158 3.13 -20.93 4.84
C SER A 158 1.92 -21.38 5.67
N SER A 159 1.72 -20.78 6.85
CA SER A 159 0.56 -21.03 7.72
C SER A 159 -0.69 -20.22 7.36
N TYR A 160 -0.66 -19.40 6.31
CA TYR A 160 -1.73 -18.48 5.93
C TYR A 160 -2.08 -18.62 4.43
N PRO A 161 -2.64 -19.78 4.02
CA PRO A 161 -2.87 -20.10 2.61
C PRO A 161 -3.86 -19.15 1.92
N LYS A 162 -4.84 -18.56 2.64
CA LYS A 162 -5.82 -17.65 2.03
C LYS A 162 -5.19 -16.29 1.75
N LEU A 163 -4.36 -15.76 2.64
CA LEU A 163 -3.57 -14.56 2.39
C LEU A 163 -2.61 -14.77 1.21
N MET A 164 -1.96 -15.93 1.11
CA MET A 164 -1.11 -16.25 -0.04
C MET A 164 -1.92 -16.26 -1.35
N SER A 165 -3.08 -16.91 -1.35
CA SER A 165 -4.01 -16.93 -2.50
C SER A 165 -4.52 -15.52 -2.85
N LEU A 166 -4.85 -14.69 -1.86
CA LEU A 166 -5.25 -13.29 -2.06
C LEU A 166 -4.18 -12.49 -2.78
N ARG A 167 -2.92 -12.61 -2.34
CA ARG A 167 -1.80 -11.90 -2.98
C ARG A 167 -1.62 -12.33 -4.43
N ASN A 168 -1.74 -13.63 -4.73
CA ASN A 168 -1.69 -14.14 -6.10
C ASN A 168 -2.84 -13.60 -6.96
N ARG A 169 -4.04 -13.47 -6.38
CA ARG A 169 -5.21 -12.87 -7.06
C ARG A 169 -5.03 -11.38 -7.32
N VAL A 170 -4.47 -10.62 -6.38
CA VAL A 170 -4.13 -9.20 -6.59
C VAL A 170 -3.07 -9.04 -7.68
N MET A 171 -2.02 -9.87 -7.65
CA MET A 171 -0.95 -9.85 -8.65
C MET A 171 -1.45 -10.15 -10.07
N SER A 172 -2.38 -11.10 -10.18
CA SER A 172 -2.94 -11.56 -11.45
C SER A 172 -4.12 -10.73 -11.94
N HIS A 173 -4.58 -9.76 -11.13
CA HIS A 173 -5.74 -8.94 -11.49
C HIS A 173 -5.46 -8.14 -12.78
N PRO A 174 -6.39 -8.07 -13.75
CA PRO A 174 -6.14 -7.46 -15.06
C PRO A 174 -5.61 -6.02 -15.01
N LYS A 175 -6.10 -5.24 -14.03
CA LYS A 175 -5.68 -3.84 -13.83
C LYS A 175 -4.32 -3.68 -13.13
N MET A 176 -3.78 -4.75 -12.54
CA MET A 176 -2.57 -4.71 -11.72
C MET A 176 -1.40 -5.47 -12.35
N CYS A 177 -1.68 -6.57 -13.06
CA CYS A 177 -0.65 -7.46 -13.59
C CYS A 177 0.32 -6.73 -14.54
N ASN A 178 -0.18 -5.84 -15.39
CA ASN A 178 0.65 -5.06 -16.32
C ASN A 178 1.53 -4.03 -15.58
N TYR A 179 1.00 -3.38 -14.55
CA TYR A 179 1.76 -2.45 -13.73
C TYR A 179 2.90 -3.16 -12.99
N LEU A 180 2.59 -4.27 -12.31
CA LEU A 180 3.59 -5.03 -11.54
C LEU A 180 4.70 -5.64 -12.41
N LYS A 181 4.41 -5.97 -13.66
CA LYS A 181 5.41 -6.43 -14.64
C LYS A 181 6.31 -5.32 -15.16
N ARG A 182 5.79 -4.09 -15.28
CA ARG A 182 6.50 -2.93 -15.88
C ARG A 182 7.21 -2.05 -14.87
N ARG A 183 6.79 -2.04 -13.60
CA ARG A 183 7.40 -1.19 -12.57
C ARG A 183 8.88 -1.52 -12.38
N CYS A 184 9.69 -0.52 -12.04
CA CYS A 184 11.11 -0.70 -11.75
C CYS A 184 11.31 -1.69 -10.60
N ARG A 185 12.31 -2.57 -10.73
CA ARG A 185 12.78 -3.41 -9.62
C ARG A 185 13.61 -2.56 -8.67
N THR A 186 13.14 -2.46 -7.43
CA THR A 186 13.82 -1.75 -6.34
C THR A 186 13.88 -2.67 -5.13
N ASP A 187 14.94 -2.60 -4.34
CA ASP A 187 15.15 -3.49 -3.19
C ASP A 187 14.20 -3.19 -2.03
N PHE A 188 13.67 -1.96 -1.98
CA PHE A 188 12.74 -1.47 -0.96
C PHE A 188 11.44 -0.97 -1.56
#